data_AF-A0A9R0ZIU2-F1
#
_entry.id   AF-A0A9R0ZIU2-F1
#
_cell.length_a   1.000
_cell.length_b   1.000
_cell.length_c   1.000
_cell.angle_alpha   90.00
_cell.angle_beta   90.00
_cell.angle_gamma   90.00
#
_symmetry.space_group_name_H-M   'P 1'
#
loop_
_entity.id
_entity.type
_entity.pdbx_description
1 polymer ?
#
loop_
_entity_poly.entity_id
_entity_poly.type
_entity_poly.pdbx_seq_one_letter_code
_entity_poly.pdbx_strand_id
1 'polypeptide(L)'
;MSMNPFCEIPMEEALRLCEAGAASEVVAATVGPAQAADTLRTALAMGADRAVHVLHDPDPDPARPLLPLAVAKIICALTLQETPGLLILDKQVLRSSAPSR
;
A
#
# COMPACT_ATOMS: atom_id res chain seq x y z
N MET A 1 -1.59 -11.50 -5.78
CA MET A 1 -1.12 -10.43 -6.71
C MET A 1 0.36 -10.18 -6.45
N SER A 2 1.18 -9.80 -7.46
CA SER A 2 2.57 -9.41 -7.22
C SER A 2 2.65 -7.97 -6.68
N MET A 3 3.67 -7.65 -5.87
CA MET A 3 3.94 -6.27 -5.46
C MET A 3 4.16 -5.40 -6.70
N ASN A 4 3.56 -4.21 -6.73
CA ASN A 4 3.83 -3.23 -7.78
C ASN A 4 5.32 -2.84 -7.69
N PRO A 5 6.10 -2.89 -8.79
CA PRO A 5 7.53 -2.58 -8.76
C PRO A 5 7.86 -1.20 -8.19
N PHE A 6 6.92 -0.25 -8.28
CA PHE A 6 7.11 1.05 -7.65
C PHE A 6 7.04 0.97 -6.12
N CYS A 7 6.21 0.09 -5.54
CA CYS A 7 6.07 -0.09 -4.09
C CYS A 7 7.34 -0.62 -3.42
N GLU A 8 8.24 -1.26 -4.16
CA GLU A 8 9.50 -1.78 -3.60
C GLU A 8 10.42 -0.63 -3.14
N ILE A 9 10.39 0.51 -3.84
CA ILE A 9 11.26 1.66 -3.54
C ILE A 9 10.87 2.34 -2.23
N PRO A 10 9.60 2.71 -1.97
CA PRO A 10 9.18 3.21 -0.66
C PRO A 10 9.47 2.25 0.49
N MET A 11 9.29 0.94 0.25
CA MET A 11 9.60 -0.07 1.25
C MET A 11 11.09 -0.09 1.58
N GLU A 12 11.96 -0.10 0.57
CA GLU A 12 13.41 -0.06 0.79
C GLU A 12 13.85 1.23 1.49
N GLU A 13 13.30 2.39 1.11
CA GLU A 13 13.64 3.65 1.76
C GLU A 13 13.15 3.72 3.21
N ALA A 14 11.96 3.20 3.51
CA ALA A 14 11.46 3.11 4.88
C ALA A 14 12.37 2.25 5.77
N LEU A 15 12.86 1.11 5.24
CA LEU A 15 13.81 0.25 5.93
C LEU A 15 15.16 0.93 6.14
N ARG A 16 15.69 1.64 5.14
CA ARG A 16 16.93 2.42 5.27
C ARG A 16 16.82 3.50 6.34
N LEU A 17 15.67 4.16 6.47
CA LEU A 17 15.44 5.12 7.55
C LEU A 17 15.46 4.45 8.92
N CYS A 18 14.94 3.22 9.04
CA CYS A 18 15.03 2.44 10.28
C CYS A 18 16.47 2.03 10.59
N GLU A 19 17.22 1.55 9.59
CA GLU A 19 18.63 1.18 9.72
C GLU A 19 19.52 2.38 10.10
N ALA A 20 19.19 3.58 9.61
CA ALA A 20 19.84 4.83 9.96
C ALA A 20 19.42 5.39 11.34
N GLY A 21 18.48 4.74 12.04
CA GLY A 21 17.94 5.18 13.33
C GLY A 21 17.01 6.39 13.25
N ALA A 22 16.53 6.75 12.05
CA ALA A 22 15.60 7.86 11.82
C ALA A 22 14.12 7.44 11.94
N ALA A 23 13.85 6.14 11.87
CA ALA A 23 12.54 5.55 12.13
C ALA A 23 12.69 4.35 13.09
N SER A 24 11.63 4.05 13.83
CA SER A 24 11.62 2.94 14.80
C SER A 24 10.77 1.76 14.34
N GLU A 25 9.99 1.95 13.28
CA GLU A 25 8.97 0.99 12.85
C GLU A 25 8.52 1.27 11.42
N VAL A 26 8.34 0.20 10.65
CA VAL A 26 7.75 0.22 9.30
C VAL A 26 6.41 -0.51 9.30
N VAL A 27 5.35 0.23 8.95
CA VAL A 27 4.00 -0.31 8.78
C VAL A 27 3.66 -0.33 7.29
N ALA A 28 3.54 -1.53 6.73
CA ALA A 28 3.08 -1.69 5.35
C ALA A 28 1.54 -1.61 5.29
N ALA A 29 0.97 -0.82 4.39
CA ALA A 29 -0.48 -0.70 4.27
C ALA A 29 -0.96 -0.94 2.83
N THR A 30 -2.11 -1.60 2.68
CA THR A 30 -2.77 -1.77 1.39
C THR A 30 -4.29 -1.60 1.50
N VAL A 31 -4.90 -1.16 0.40
CA VAL A 31 -6.36 -1.07 0.24
C VAL A 31 -6.74 -1.91 -0.97
N GLY A 32 -7.56 -2.95 -0.77
CA GLY A 32 -7.96 -3.81 -1.88
C GLY A 32 -8.59 -5.13 -1.44
N PRO A 33 -8.87 -6.01 -2.42
CA PRO A 33 -9.53 -7.29 -2.15
C PRO A 33 -8.65 -8.21 -1.31
N ALA A 34 -9.19 -9.31 -0.83
CA ALA A 34 -8.47 -10.29 0.00
C ALA A 34 -7.12 -10.74 -0.61
N GLN A 35 -7.03 -10.81 -1.95
CA GLN A 35 -5.83 -11.19 -2.69
C GLN A 35 -4.68 -10.16 -2.60
N ALA A 36 -4.96 -8.92 -2.20
CA ALA A 36 -3.95 -7.90 -1.94
C ALA A 36 -3.09 -8.23 -0.70
N ALA A 37 -3.54 -9.16 0.15
CA ALA A 37 -2.74 -9.65 1.27
C ALA A 37 -1.41 -10.31 0.81
N ASP A 38 -1.33 -10.84 -0.41
CA ASP A 38 -0.08 -11.38 -0.95
C ASP A 38 1.02 -10.31 -1.02
N THR A 39 0.66 -9.09 -1.41
CA THR A 39 1.58 -7.95 -1.46
C THR A 39 2.06 -7.55 -0.08
N LEU A 40 1.17 -7.60 0.92
CA LEU A 40 1.57 -7.34 2.31
C LEU A 40 2.52 -8.43 2.83
N ARG A 41 2.32 -9.70 2.47
CA ARG A 41 3.26 -10.77 2.84
C ARG A 41 4.64 -10.54 2.25
N THR A 42 4.73 -10.03 1.02
CA THR A 42 6.02 -9.60 0.44
C THR A 42 6.64 -8.47 1.24
N ALA A 43 5.88 -7.43 1.62
CA ALA A 43 6.40 -6.33 2.44
C ALA A 43 6.91 -6.80 3.80
N LEU A 44 6.17 -7.68 4.48
CA LEU A 44 6.58 -8.30 5.73
C LEU A 44 7.87 -9.13 5.55
N ALA A 45 7.96 -9.90 4.47
CA ALA A 45 9.17 -10.67 4.16
C ALA A 45 10.39 -9.79 3.84
N MET A 46 10.19 -8.57 3.34
CA MET A 46 11.25 -7.58 3.13
C MET A 46 11.74 -6.95 4.44
N GLY A 47 10.93 -6.95 5.50
CA GLY A 47 11.31 -6.41 6.81
C GLY A 47 10.33 -5.42 7.43
N ALA A 48 9.12 -5.23 6.89
CA ALA A 48 8.09 -4.47 7.61
C ALA A 48 7.73 -5.16 8.93
N ASP A 49 7.61 -4.39 10.01
CA ASP A 49 7.27 -4.88 11.35
C ASP A 49 5.82 -5.37 11.44
N ARG A 50 4.91 -4.64 10.81
CA ARG A 50 3.49 -5.01 10.70
C ARG A 50 2.88 -4.61 9.38
N ALA A 51 1.71 -5.18 9.12
CA ALA A 51 0.92 -4.87 7.94
C ALA A 51 -0.53 -4.53 8.29
N VAL A 52 -1.09 -3.53 7.62
CA VAL A 52 -2.50 -3.16 7.69
C VAL A 52 -3.17 -3.42 6.35
N HIS A 53 -4.21 -4.26 6.36
CA HIS A 53 -5.05 -4.50 5.19
C HIS A 53 -6.40 -3.83 5.38
N VAL A 54 -6.66 -2.77 4.63
CA VAL A 54 -8.01 -2.25 4.47
C VAL A 54 -8.71 -3.08 3.40
N LEU A 55 -9.55 -4.02 3.84
CA LEU A 55 -10.31 -4.88 2.94
C LEU A 55 -11.32 -4.04 2.16
N HIS A 56 -11.20 -4.08 0.84
CA HIS A 56 -12.12 -3.42 -0.07
C HIS A 56 -12.26 -4.26 -1.34
N ASP A 57 -13.37 -4.98 -1.44
CA ASP A 57 -13.68 -5.73 -2.65
C ASP A 57 -14.12 -4.78 -3.76
N PRO A 58 -13.72 -5.04 -5.02
CA PRO A 58 -14.13 -4.22 -6.15
C PRO A 58 -15.66 -4.24 -6.32
N ASP A 59 -16.22 -3.10 -6.70
CA ASP A 59 -17.64 -3.00 -7.03
C ASP A 59 -17.97 -3.98 -8.17
N PRO A 60 -19.06 -4.77 -8.09
CA PRO A 60 -19.49 -5.64 -9.18
C PRO A 60 -19.75 -4.90 -10.48
N ASP A 61 -20.10 -3.60 -10.41
CA ASP A 61 -20.21 -2.73 -11.57
C ASP A 61 -18.83 -2.14 -11.93
N PRO A 62 -18.24 -2.51 -13.09
CA PRO A 62 -16.94 -2.00 -13.51
C PRO A 62 -16.94 -0.47 -13.77
N ALA A 63 -18.10 0.16 -13.92
CA ALA A 63 -18.22 1.62 -14.03
C ALA A 63 -17.98 2.34 -12.70
N ARG A 64 -17.87 1.61 -11.58
CA ARG A 64 -17.71 2.16 -10.23
C ARG A 64 -16.41 1.69 -9.56
N PRO A 65 -15.23 1.94 -10.17
CA PRO A 65 -13.97 1.54 -9.57
C PRO A 65 -13.69 2.36 -8.30
N LEU A 66 -12.84 1.80 -7.42
CA LEU A 66 -12.24 2.59 -6.36
C LEU A 66 -11.35 3.68 -6.99
N LEU A 67 -11.75 4.94 -6.78
CA LEU A 67 -11.08 6.12 -7.33
C LEU A 67 -9.97 6.63 -6.40
N PRO A 68 -8.94 7.32 -6.93
CA PRO A 68 -7.84 7.85 -6.12
C PRO A 68 -8.27 8.74 -4.95
N LEU A 69 -9.32 9.57 -5.12
CA LEU A 69 -9.84 10.41 -4.04
C LEU A 69 -10.42 9.57 -2.87
N ALA A 70 -11.07 8.45 -3.18
CA ALA A 70 -11.58 7.55 -2.15
C ALA A 70 -10.42 6.86 -1.42
N VAL A 71 -9.40 6.38 -2.16
CA VAL A 71 -8.17 5.83 -1.58
C VAL A 71 -7.48 6.84 -0.66
N ALA A 72 -7.34 8.10 -1.09
CA ALA A 72 -6.71 9.15 -0.29
C ALA A 72 -7.46 9.41 1.03
N LYS A 73 -8.80 9.37 1.02
CA LYS A 73 -9.61 9.49 2.24
C LYS A 73 -9.42 8.31 3.18
N ILE A 74 -9.34 7.10 2.63
CA ILE A 74 -9.04 5.88 3.41
C ILE A 74 -7.66 5.98 4.03
N ILE A 75 -6.64 6.36 3.27
CA ILE A 75 -5.27 6.56 3.77
C ILE A 75 -5.26 7.65 4.84
N CYS A 76 -5.98 8.75 4.66
CA CYS A 76 -6.09 9.79 5.68
C CYS A 76 -6.67 9.25 6.99
N ALA A 77 -7.78 8.50 6.92
CA ALA A 77 -8.34 7.84 8.09
C ALA A 77 -7.35 6.86 8.75
N LEU A 78 -6.60 6.10 7.95
CA LEU A 78 -5.57 5.19 8.45
C LEU A 78 -4.42 5.95 9.14
N THR A 79 -3.95 7.07 8.58
CA THR A 79 -2.91 7.89 9.23
C THR A 79 -3.36 8.50 10.55
N LEU A 80 -4.67 8.74 10.73
CA LEU A 80 -5.21 9.18 12.02
C LEU A 80 -5.25 8.05 13.07
N GLN A 81 -5.34 6.78 12.62
CA GLN A 81 -5.34 5.62 13.50
C GLN A 81 -3.92 5.16 13.84
N GLU A 82 -3.04 5.05 12.84
CA GLU A 82 -1.65 4.58 13.02
C GLU A 82 -0.72 5.71 13.49
N THR A 83 -1.12 6.97 13.32
CA THR A 83 -0.33 8.15 13.71
C THR A 83 1.15 8.11 13.24
N PRO A 84 1.43 7.79 11.96
CA PRO A 84 2.81 7.68 11.49
C PRO A 84 3.48 9.06 11.45
N GLY A 85 4.77 9.12 11.79
CA GLY A 85 5.57 10.34 11.65
C GLY A 85 5.90 10.69 10.19
N LEU A 86 5.88 9.70 9.30
CA LEU A 86 6.14 9.84 7.87
C LEU A 86 5.26 8.86 7.08
N LEU A 87 4.64 9.35 6.00
CA LEU A 87 3.92 8.53 5.03
C LEU A 87 4.69 8.56 3.70
N ILE A 88 5.13 7.40 3.23
CA ILE A 88 5.79 7.24 1.93
C ILE A 88 4.80 6.57 0.97
N LEU A 89 4.60 7.18 -0.19
CA LEU A 89 3.72 6.68 -1.24
C LEU A 89 4.51 6.60 -2.55
N ASP A 90 4.08 5.71 -3.45
CA ASP A 90 4.59 5.68 -4.81
C ASP A 90 4.22 6.94 -5.59
N LYS A 91 5.04 7.27 -6.59
CA LYS A 91 4.74 8.32 -7.56
C LYS A 91 3.43 8.07 -8.32
N GLN A 92 3.16 6.82 -8.69
CA GLN A 92 2.01 6.44 -9.50
C GLN A 92 1.72 4.94 -9.38
N VAL A 93 0.47 4.57 -9.59
CA VAL A 93 0.07 3.17 -9.70
C VAL A 93 0.16 2.75 -11.17
N LEU A 94 0.91 1.68 -11.47
CA LEU A 94 0.76 0.99 -12.75
C LEU A 94 -0.49 0.13 -12.72
N ARG A 95 -1.53 0.53 -13.45
CA ARG A 95 -2.55 -0.43 -13.88
C ARG A 95 -2.10 -1.02 -15.21
N SER A 96 -1.91 -2.34 -15.27
CA SER A 96 -1.93 -3.03 -16.56
C SER A 96 -3.29 -2.73 -17.19
N SER A 97 -3.29 -2.07 -18.35
CA SER A 97 -4.50 -1.96 -19.16
C SER A 97 -4.98 -3.38 -19.47
N ALA A 98 -6.20 -3.74 -19.07
CA ALA A 98 -6.88 -4.89 -19.64
C ALA A 98 -6.83 -4.79 -21.18
N PRO A 99 -6.75 -5.92 -21.91
CA PRO A 99 -6.51 -5.91 -23.35
C PRO A 99 -7.53 -5.01 -24.03
N SER A 100 -7.04 -4.13 -24.91
CA SER A 100 -7.88 -3.45 -25.89
C SER A 100 -8.72 -4.53 -26.59
N ARG A 101 -10.04 -4.40 -26.48
CA ARG A 101 -10.97 -5.20 -27.29
C ARG A 101 -10.62 -5.11 -28.77
#